data_AF-I2K7E1-F1
#
_entry.id   AF-I2K7E1-F1
#
_cell.length_a   1.000
_cell.length_b   1.000
_cell.length_c   1.000
_cell.angle_alpha   90.00
_cell.angle_beta   90.00
_cell.angle_gamma   90.00
#
_symmetry.space_group_name_H-M   'P 1'
#
loop_
_entity.id
_entity.type
_entity.pdbx_description
1 polymer ?
#
loop_
_entity_poly.entity_id
_entity_poly.type
_entity_poly.pdbx_seq_one_letter_code
_entity_poly.pdbx_strand_id
1 'polypeptide(L)'
;MLIRSVILMGLLLSIVLYFNAIDVNHFTSDINRTIQAASLNSITTRRIDVWSLVLQNLQNQWIIGTGPQSYFFYLDRNADVIHAHNFILQFLGEWGIMGTLLFLTLLYHAVKYGTALHIHNHISNQESYHLAAGIAIIALSITGLFGGIYFFPQTSVYLIFCFALWITPSKT
;
A
#
# COMPACT_ATOMS: atom_id res chain seq x y z
N MET A 1 -10.28 -19.78 -21.40
CA MET A 1 -11.64 -19.31 -21.01
C MET A 1 -11.80 -19.22 -19.50
N LEU A 2 -11.49 -20.27 -18.74
CA LEU A 2 -11.69 -20.34 -17.29
C LEU A 2 -11.10 -19.15 -16.50
N ILE A 3 -9.84 -18.77 -16.76
CA ILE A 3 -9.17 -17.66 -16.05
C ILE A 3 -9.89 -16.32 -16.26
N ARG A 4 -10.34 -16.03 -17.47
CA ARG A 4 -11.09 -14.79 -17.77
C ARG A 4 -12.42 -14.78 -17.03
N SER A 5 -13.12 -15.90 -16.99
CA SER A 5 -14.37 -16.04 -16.25
C SER A 5 -14.17 -15.88 -14.74
N VAL A 6 -13.08 -16.41 -14.18
CA VAL A 6 -12.73 -16.26 -12.75
C VAL A 6 -12.40 -14.80 -12.41
N ILE A 7 -11.61 -14.11 -13.24
CA ILE A 7 -11.32 -12.68 -13.04
C ILE A 7 -12.60 -11.85 -13.10
N LEU A 8 -13.45 -12.08 -14.10
CA LEU A 8 -14.72 -11.37 -14.23
C LEU A 8 -15.66 -11.65 -13.06
N MET A 9 -15.74 -12.90 -12.60
CA MET A 9 -16.52 -13.29 -11.42
C MET A 9 -15.98 -12.62 -10.16
N GLY A 10 -14.66 -12.57 -9.98
CA GLY A 10 -14.02 -11.90 -8.85
C GLY A 10 -14.28 -10.39 -8.84
N LEU A 11 -14.21 -9.74 -10.01
CA LEU A 11 -14.56 -8.32 -10.16
C LEU A 11 -16.04 -8.08 -9.84
N LEU A 12 -16.94 -8.88 -10.41
CA LEU A 12 -18.38 -8.78 -10.12
C LEU A 12 -18.68 -8.99 -8.63
N LEU A 13 -18.08 -10.01 -8.02
CA LEU A 13 -18.23 -10.27 -6.59
C LEU A 13 -17.69 -9.11 -5.76
N SER A 14 -16.54 -8.53 -6.13
CA SER A 14 -15.97 -7.37 -5.42
C SER A 14 -16.89 -6.15 -5.50
N ILE A 15 -17.57 -5.92 -6.62
CA ILE A 15 -18.55 -4.84 -6.79
C ILE A 15 -19.79 -5.11 -5.93
N VAL A 16 -20.32 -6.32 -5.97
CA VAL A 16 -21.51 -6.71 -5.19
C VAL A 16 -21.21 -6.60 -3.69
N LEU A 17 -20.04 -7.08 -3.25
CA LEU A 17 -19.61 -6.96 -1.86
C LEU A 17 -19.35 -5.51 -1.47
N TYR A 18 -18.76 -4.70 -2.35
CA TYR A 18 -18.56 -3.27 -2.11
C TYR A 18 -19.91 -2.59 -1.82
N PHE A 19 -20.93 -2.76 -2.67
CA PHE A 19 -22.23 -2.11 -2.47
C PHE A 19 -23.12 -2.76 -1.40
N ASN A 20 -22.85 -4.01 -0.99
CA ASN A 20 -23.52 -4.63 0.16
C ASN A 20 -22.87 -4.28 1.49
N ALA A 21 -21.53 -4.16 1.54
CA ALA A 21 -20.78 -3.88 2.75
C ALA A 21 -20.62 -2.39 3.00
N ILE A 22 -20.54 -1.58 1.94
CA ILE A 22 -20.46 -0.13 1.99
C ILE A 22 -21.82 0.39 1.52
N ASP A 23 -22.59 0.90 2.48
CA ASP A 23 -23.87 1.56 2.24
C ASP A 23 -23.74 2.54 1.05
N VAL A 24 -24.72 2.53 0.15
CA VAL A 24 -24.81 3.48 -0.98
C VAL A 24 -24.73 4.94 -0.50
N ASN A 25 -25.11 5.19 0.76
CA ASN A 25 -24.95 6.46 1.45
C ASN A 25 -23.47 6.91 1.56
N HIS A 26 -22.51 6.00 1.71
CA HIS A 26 -21.09 6.34 1.74
C HIS A 26 -20.58 6.71 0.34
N PHE A 27 -20.96 5.96 -0.69
CA PHE A 27 -20.60 6.28 -2.07
C PHE A 27 -21.13 7.65 -2.50
N THR A 28 -22.41 7.93 -2.21
CA THR A 28 -23.02 9.24 -2.48
C THR A 28 -22.42 10.34 -1.61
N SER A 29 -22.08 10.06 -0.34
CA SER A 29 -21.35 10.99 0.53
C SER A 29 -19.98 11.36 -0.03
N ASP A 30 -19.21 10.39 -0.54
CA ASP A 30 -17.89 10.63 -1.14
C ASP A 30 -17.99 11.46 -2.43
N ILE A 31 -19.02 11.21 -3.27
CA ILE A 31 -19.33 12.04 -4.44
C ILE A 31 -19.69 13.46 -4.00
N ASN A 32 -20.59 13.61 -3.03
CA ASN A 32 -21.02 14.91 -2.54
C ASN A 32 -19.84 15.69 -1.95
N ARG A 33 -18.96 15.03 -1.17
CA ARG A 33 -17.72 15.62 -0.66
C ARG A 33 -16.81 16.11 -1.79
N THR A 34 -16.73 15.36 -2.89
CA THR A 34 -15.90 15.72 -4.05
C THR A 34 -16.49 16.92 -4.81
N ILE A 35 -17.80 16.92 -5.06
CA ILE A 35 -18.50 18.02 -5.74
C ILE A 35 -18.47 19.31 -4.91
N GLN A 36 -18.62 19.18 -3.58
CA GLN A 36 -18.63 20.31 -2.65
C GLN A 36 -17.23 20.69 -2.17
N ALA A 37 -16.16 20.06 -2.68
CA ALA A 37 -14.82 20.32 -2.22
C ALA A 37 -14.37 21.74 -2.59
N ALA A 38 -14.15 22.57 -1.56
CA ALA A 38 -13.65 23.93 -1.73
C ALA A 38 -12.13 23.99 -2.02
N SER A 39 -11.39 22.89 -1.89
CA SER A 39 -9.94 22.84 -2.10
C SER A 39 -9.43 21.43 -2.44
N LEU A 40 -8.24 21.35 -3.04
CA LEU A 40 -7.53 20.07 -3.29
C LEU A 40 -7.29 19.27 -2.00
N ASN A 41 -7.06 19.96 -0.89
CA ASN A 41 -6.86 19.31 0.39
C ASN A 41 -8.16 18.67 0.91
N SER A 42 -9.32 19.27 0.63
CA SER A 42 -10.62 18.67 0.94
C SER A 42 -10.88 17.41 0.09
N ILE A 43 -10.51 17.43 -1.20
CA ILE A 43 -10.63 16.26 -2.11
C ILE A 43 -9.75 15.10 -1.61
N THR A 44 -8.52 15.42 -1.18
CA THR A 44 -7.57 14.42 -0.68
C THR A 44 -7.83 14.02 0.77
N THR A 45 -8.94 14.46 1.38
CA THR A 45 -9.27 14.15 2.79
C THR A 45 -8.15 14.58 3.75
N ARG A 46 -7.65 15.81 3.57
CA ARG A 46 -6.59 16.45 4.37
C ARG A 46 -5.20 15.83 4.27
N ARG A 47 -4.95 14.93 3.31
CA ARG A 47 -3.63 14.26 3.18
C ARG A 47 -2.48 15.23 2.87
N ILE A 48 -2.74 16.34 2.18
CA ILE A 48 -1.69 17.34 1.89
C ILE A 48 -1.19 17.98 3.20
N ASP A 49 -2.09 18.26 4.15
CA ASP A 49 -1.71 18.75 5.48
C ASP A 49 -0.90 17.69 6.23
N VAL A 50 -1.32 16.42 6.16
CA VAL A 50 -0.59 15.30 6.76
C VAL A 50 0.83 15.21 6.21
N TRP A 51 1.00 15.30 4.89
CA TRP A 51 2.32 15.22 4.26
C TRP A 51 3.19 16.41 4.63
N SER A 52 2.60 17.60 4.68
CA SER A 52 3.29 18.81 5.14
C SER A 52 3.76 18.66 6.58
N LEU A 53 2.90 18.12 7.46
CA LEU A 53 3.22 17.84 8.85
C LEU A 53 4.37 16.82 8.98
N VAL A 54 4.37 15.76 8.18
CA VAL A 54 5.49 14.79 8.14
C VAL A 54 6.81 15.48 7.80
N LEU A 55 6.82 16.29 6.73
CA LEU A 55 8.03 16.97 6.29
C LEU A 55 8.52 18.03 7.30
N GLN A 56 7.59 18.69 8.00
CA GLN A 56 7.92 19.62 9.08
C GLN A 56 8.53 18.90 10.29
N ASN A 57 7.96 17.78 10.72
CA ASN A 57 8.48 17.01 11.85
C ASN A 57 9.79 16.28 11.53
N LEU A 58 10.06 16.00 10.25
CA LEU A 58 11.30 15.39 9.80
C LEU A 58 12.50 16.35 9.82
N GLN A 59 12.28 17.65 10.10
CA GLN A 59 13.35 18.63 10.22
C GLN A 59 14.42 18.16 11.21
N ASN A 60 15.69 18.21 10.79
CA ASN A 60 16.86 17.72 11.55
C ASN A 60 16.93 16.20 11.76
N GLN A 61 15.99 15.41 11.22
CA GLN A 61 15.93 13.96 11.39
C GLN A 61 15.84 13.19 10.05
N TRP A 62 16.19 13.83 8.93
CA TRP A 62 16.10 13.25 7.58
C TRP A 62 16.78 11.88 7.38
N ILE A 63 17.88 11.61 8.09
CA ILE A 63 18.67 10.38 7.86
C ILE A 63 17.98 9.16 8.45
N ILE A 64 17.60 9.24 9.73
CA ILE A 64 17.09 8.11 10.53
C ILE A 64 15.58 8.19 10.79
N GLY A 65 14.94 9.30 10.46
CA GLY A 65 13.53 9.55 10.72
C GLY A 65 13.25 9.97 12.16
N THR A 66 11.96 10.11 12.42
CA THR A 66 11.40 10.53 13.72
C THR A 66 11.14 9.35 14.66
N GLY A 67 11.42 8.13 14.20
CA GLY A 67 11.19 6.88 14.94
C GLY A 67 9.85 6.21 14.60
N PRO A 68 9.70 4.93 14.97
CA PRO A 68 8.47 4.18 14.73
C PRO A 68 7.30 4.81 15.48
N GLN A 69 6.13 4.88 14.83
CA GLN A 69 4.90 5.42 15.43
C GLN A 69 5.00 6.88 15.88
N SER A 70 5.96 7.65 15.36
CA SER A 70 6.16 9.06 15.70
C SER A 70 4.94 9.94 15.43
N TYR A 71 4.09 9.57 14.47
CA TYR A 71 2.84 10.23 14.11
C TYR A 71 1.92 10.50 15.31
N PHE A 72 1.92 9.61 16.32
CA PHE A 72 1.10 9.79 17.53
C PHE A 72 1.56 10.97 18.41
N PHE A 73 2.80 11.44 18.23
CA PHE A 73 3.45 12.43 19.07
C PHE A 73 3.63 13.79 18.39
N TYR A 74 3.12 13.99 17.17
CA TYR A 74 3.18 15.28 16.49
C TYR A 74 2.34 16.33 17.26
N LEU A 75 2.99 17.42 17.66
CA LEU A 75 2.43 18.43 18.57
C LEU A 75 1.31 19.27 17.91
N ASP A 76 1.38 19.51 16.60
CA ASP A 76 0.43 20.35 15.85
C ASP A 76 -0.66 19.56 15.11
N ARG A 77 -1.12 18.46 15.69
CA ARG A 77 -2.13 17.60 15.06
C ARG A 77 -3.52 18.24 15.06
N ASN A 78 -3.84 19.01 14.02
CA ASN A 78 -5.21 19.48 13.75
C ASN A 78 -6.12 18.38 13.16
N ALA A 79 -5.59 17.16 13.02
CA ALA A 79 -6.29 15.96 12.55
C ALA A 79 -5.76 14.75 13.33
N ASP A 80 -6.58 13.71 13.48
CA ASP A 80 -6.14 12.41 13.99
C ASP A 80 -5.22 11.73 12.97
N VAL A 81 -3.96 12.16 12.93
CA VAL A 81 -2.94 11.63 12.02
C VAL A 81 -2.27 10.43 12.68
N ILE A 82 -2.70 9.24 12.29
CA ILE A 82 -2.10 7.98 12.75
C ILE A 82 -1.10 7.39 11.74
N HIS A 83 -1.12 7.84 10.48
CA HIS A 83 -0.17 7.47 9.42
C HIS A 83 -0.26 8.44 8.23
N ALA A 84 0.70 8.40 7.31
CA ALA A 84 0.80 9.35 6.19
C ALA A 84 -0.16 9.09 5.01
N HIS A 85 -0.94 8.00 5.04
CA HIS A 85 -1.72 7.50 3.89
C HIS A 85 -0.93 7.37 2.58
N ASN A 86 0.39 7.16 2.69
CA ASN A 86 1.32 6.91 1.61
C ASN A 86 2.53 6.19 2.24
N PHE A 87 2.81 4.96 1.84
CA PHE A 87 3.86 4.19 2.51
C PHE A 87 5.25 4.81 2.34
N ILE A 88 5.54 5.49 1.21
CA ILE A 88 6.85 6.12 1.02
C ILE A 88 7.04 7.23 2.04
N LEU A 89 6.04 8.11 2.21
CA LEU A 89 6.08 9.14 3.22
C LEU A 89 6.03 8.57 4.65
N GLN A 90 5.36 7.45 4.86
CA GLN A 90 5.38 6.73 6.14
C GLN A 90 6.81 6.30 6.50
N PHE A 91 7.48 5.58 5.59
CA PHE A 91 8.86 5.13 5.80
C PHE A 91 9.84 6.31 5.91
N LEU A 92 9.62 7.38 5.14
CA LEU A 92 10.44 8.58 5.21
C LEU A 92 10.28 9.28 6.56
N GLY A 93 9.06 9.41 7.06
CA GLY A 93 8.77 10.01 8.36
C GLY A 93 9.39 9.21 9.50
N GLU A 94 9.17 7.90 9.56
CA GLU A 94 9.58 7.07 10.71
C GLU A 94 11.04 6.65 10.67
N TRP A 95 11.56 6.36 9.47
CA TRP A 95 12.88 5.73 9.29
C TRP A 95 13.85 6.55 8.45
N GLY A 96 13.44 7.75 8.03
CA GLY A 96 14.26 8.65 7.24
C GLY A 96 14.58 8.08 5.87
N ILE A 97 15.49 8.77 5.17
CA ILE A 97 15.91 8.36 3.84
C ILE A 97 16.61 6.99 3.85
N MET A 98 17.33 6.66 4.92
CA MET A 98 18.03 5.38 5.04
C MET A 98 17.05 4.21 5.07
N GLY A 99 16.05 4.24 5.96
CA GLY A 99 15.05 3.18 6.04
C GLY A 99 14.16 3.12 4.81
N THR A 100 13.83 4.28 4.23
CA THR A 100 13.03 4.36 3.00
C THR A 100 13.76 3.70 1.83
N LEU A 101 15.04 4.02 1.64
CA LEU A 101 15.84 3.42 0.58
C LEU A 101 16.01 1.92 0.78
N LEU A 102 16.30 1.47 2.00
CA LEU A 102 16.40 0.04 2.30
C LEU A 102 15.10 -0.71 1.97
N PHE A 103 13.95 -0.15 2.35
CA PHE A 103 12.65 -0.73 2.04
C PHE A 103 12.37 -0.77 0.53
N LEU A 104 12.60 0.34 -0.18
CA LEU A 104 12.39 0.42 -1.63
C LEU A 104 13.34 -0.52 -2.39
N THR A 105 14.58 -0.65 -1.94
CA THR A 105 15.54 -1.63 -2.48
C THR A 105 15.03 -3.05 -2.27
N LEU A 106 14.55 -3.41 -1.08
CA LEU A 106 13.98 -4.73 -0.81
C LEU A 106 12.79 -5.02 -1.74
N LEU A 107 11.86 -4.07 -1.87
CA LEU A 107 10.70 -4.19 -2.75
C LEU A 107 11.10 -4.35 -4.22
N TYR A 108 12.05 -3.53 -4.70
CA TYR A 108 12.59 -3.63 -6.05
C TYR A 108 13.24 -4.99 -6.31
N HIS A 109 14.09 -5.46 -5.38
CA HIS A 109 14.76 -6.75 -5.50
C HIS A 109 13.76 -7.90 -5.53
N ALA A 110 12.73 -7.89 -4.68
CA ALA A 110 11.70 -8.91 -4.70
C ALA A 110 10.94 -8.93 -6.03
N VAL A 111 10.50 -7.78 -6.53
CA VAL A 111 9.80 -7.68 -7.82
C VAL A 111 10.70 -8.17 -8.96
N LYS A 112 11.94 -7.69 -9.04
CA LYS A 112 12.89 -8.05 -10.10
C LYS A 112 13.24 -9.54 -10.07
N TYR A 113 13.63 -10.05 -8.90
CA TYR A 113 14.07 -11.44 -8.73
C TYR A 113 12.92 -12.41 -8.97
N GLY A 114 11.76 -12.20 -8.33
CA GLY A 114 10.61 -13.07 -8.52
C GLY A 114 10.10 -13.03 -9.96
N THR A 115 10.13 -11.87 -10.64
CA THR A 115 9.79 -11.80 -12.07
C THR A 115 10.75 -12.64 -12.92
N ALA A 116 12.05 -12.54 -12.69
CA ALA A 116 13.02 -13.36 -13.41
C ALA A 116 12.78 -14.86 -13.16
N LEU A 117 12.56 -15.23 -11.90
CA LEU A 117 12.36 -16.61 -11.46
C LEU A 117 11.08 -17.23 -12.03
N HIS A 118 9.97 -16.50 -11.95
CA HIS A 118 8.62 -17.03 -12.16
C HIS A 118 8.02 -16.64 -13.51
N ILE A 119 8.52 -15.62 -14.20
CA ILE A 119 7.95 -15.17 -15.47
C ILE A 119 8.94 -15.44 -16.61
N HIS A 120 10.20 -15.05 -16.45
CA HIS A 120 11.19 -15.14 -17.55
C HIS A 120 11.78 -16.54 -17.71
N ASN A 121 12.02 -17.28 -16.63
CA ASN A 121 12.74 -18.55 -16.68
C ASN A 121 11.89 -19.78 -17.08
N HIS A 122 10.69 -19.59 -17.66
CA HIS A 122 9.77 -20.65 -18.13
C HIS A 122 9.87 -21.96 -17.34
N ILE A 123 9.50 -21.91 -16.05
CA ILE A 123 9.46 -23.09 -15.21
C ILE A 123 8.26 -23.94 -15.64
N SER A 124 8.53 -25.08 -16.27
CA SER A 124 7.55 -26.16 -16.45
C SER A 124 7.08 -26.57 -15.06
N ASN A 125 5.78 -26.39 -14.77
CA ASN A 125 5.14 -26.59 -13.45
C ASN A 125 5.27 -25.42 -12.45
N GLN A 126 5.18 -24.18 -12.93
CA GLN A 126 5.00 -23.05 -12.03
C GLN A 126 3.69 -23.14 -11.24
N GLU A 127 3.82 -23.20 -9.91
CA GLU A 127 2.67 -23.19 -9.02
C GLU A 127 1.98 -21.82 -9.01
N SER A 128 0.65 -21.82 -9.12
CA SER A 128 -0.17 -20.60 -9.28
C SER A 128 -0.08 -19.66 -8.07
N TYR A 129 0.24 -20.18 -6.88
CA TYR A 129 0.36 -19.38 -5.67
C TYR A 129 1.57 -18.42 -5.70
N HIS A 130 2.64 -18.74 -6.43
CA HIS A 130 3.77 -17.81 -6.59
C HIS A 130 3.33 -16.58 -7.38
N LEU A 131 2.63 -16.77 -8.52
CA LEU A 131 2.09 -15.66 -9.30
C LEU A 131 1.09 -14.83 -8.49
N ALA A 132 0.20 -15.49 -7.74
CA ALA A 132 -0.75 -14.80 -6.87
C ALA A 132 -0.02 -13.93 -5.84
N ALA A 133 1.07 -14.43 -5.25
CA ALA A 133 1.90 -13.67 -4.31
C ALA A 133 2.55 -12.44 -4.97
N GLY A 134 3.10 -12.57 -6.18
CA GLY A 134 3.66 -11.44 -6.93
C GLY A 134 2.61 -10.37 -7.25
N ILE A 135 1.42 -10.78 -7.69
CA ILE A 135 0.29 -9.87 -7.94
C ILE A 135 -0.14 -9.17 -6.65
N ALA A 136 -0.22 -9.89 -5.53
CA ALA A 136 -0.59 -9.32 -4.24
C ALA A 136 0.42 -8.26 -3.76
N ILE A 137 1.73 -8.49 -3.92
CA ILE A 137 2.76 -7.48 -3.61
C ILE A 137 2.52 -6.21 -4.42
N ILE A 138 2.32 -6.34 -5.74
CA ILE A 138 2.09 -5.18 -6.62
C ILE A 138 0.81 -4.45 -6.24
N ALA A 139 -0.30 -5.19 -6.05
CA ALA A 139 -1.59 -4.62 -5.68
C ALA A 139 -1.51 -3.86 -4.34
N LEU A 140 -0.95 -4.49 -3.31
CA LEU A 140 -0.77 -3.87 -1.99
C LEU A 140 0.18 -2.68 -2.05
N SER A 141 1.24 -2.73 -2.87
CA SER A 141 2.16 -1.60 -3.06
C SER A 141 1.46 -0.40 -3.69
N ILE A 142 0.70 -0.63 -4.77
CA ILE A 142 -0.07 0.42 -5.45
C ILE A 142 -1.11 1.00 -4.50
N THR A 143 -1.86 0.16 -3.77
CA THR A 143 -2.82 0.64 -2.76
C THR A 143 -2.11 1.43 -1.65
N GLY A 144 -0.92 1.00 -1.24
CA GLY A 144 -0.12 1.68 -0.22
C GLY A 144 0.38 3.06 -0.62
N LEU A 145 0.49 3.37 -1.92
CA LEU A 145 0.83 4.74 -2.37
C LEU A 145 -0.28 5.74 -2.01
N PHE A 146 -1.50 5.25 -1.81
CA PHE A 146 -2.69 6.05 -1.55
C PHE A 146 -3.39 5.68 -0.23
N GLY A 147 -2.74 4.91 0.64
CA GLY A 147 -3.34 4.47 1.90
C GLY A 147 -2.33 4.00 2.94
N GLY A 148 -2.82 3.63 4.12
CA GLY A 148 -2.01 3.12 5.24
C GLY A 148 -1.79 1.62 5.21
N ILE A 149 -1.82 0.95 4.06
CA ILE A 149 -1.90 -0.51 4.02
C ILE A 149 -0.64 -1.19 4.56
N TYR A 150 0.51 -0.51 4.62
CA TYR A 150 1.73 -1.03 5.25
C TYR A 150 1.86 -0.66 6.74
N PHE A 151 0.96 0.19 7.26
CA PHE A 151 0.89 0.52 8.67
C PHE A 151 0.14 -0.56 9.45
N PHE A 152 -0.92 -1.14 8.86
CA PHE A 152 -1.71 -2.15 9.55
C PHE A 152 -0.98 -3.49 9.65
N PRO A 153 -0.97 -4.14 10.84
CA PRO A 153 -0.28 -5.42 11.03
C PRO A 153 -0.79 -6.53 10.11
N GLN A 154 -2.10 -6.63 9.92
CA GLN A 154 -2.72 -7.69 9.10
C GLN A 154 -2.16 -7.72 7.68
N THR A 155 -2.17 -6.57 7.01
CA THR A 155 -1.73 -6.41 5.63
C THR A 155 -0.21 -6.49 5.51
N SER A 156 0.53 -6.06 6.53
CA SER A 156 1.98 -6.23 6.61
C SER A 156 2.38 -7.71 6.72
N VAL A 157 1.63 -8.51 7.50
CA VAL A 157 1.84 -9.96 7.60
C VAL A 157 1.54 -10.64 6.27
N TYR A 158 0.47 -10.27 5.57
CA TYR A 158 0.19 -10.78 4.22
C TYR A 158 1.31 -10.45 3.24
N LEU A 159 1.85 -9.23 3.32
CA LEU A 159 2.98 -8.80 2.49
C LEU A 159 4.20 -9.69 2.75
N ILE A 160 4.55 -9.96 4.01
CA ILE A 160 5.68 -10.84 4.38
C ILE A 160 5.52 -12.23 3.76
N PHE A 161 4.35 -12.86 3.87
CA PHE A 161 4.11 -14.18 3.27
C PHE A 161 4.18 -14.13 1.74
N CYS A 162 3.61 -13.11 1.12
CA CYS A 162 3.68 -12.95 -0.33
C CYS A 162 5.13 -12.76 -0.79
N PHE A 163 5.93 -11.96 -0.08
CA PHE A 163 7.35 -11.80 -0.35
C PHE A 163 8.09 -13.14 -0.29
N ALA A 164 7.90 -13.89 0.80
CA ALA A 164 8.54 -15.19 0.99
C ALA A 164 8.20 -16.17 -0.14
N LEU A 165 6.92 -16.27 -0.52
CA LEU A 165 6.49 -17.11 -1.64
C LEU A 165 7.07 -16.61 -2.97
N TRP A 166 7.05 -15.30 -3.23
CA TRP A 166 7.45 -14.73 -4.51
C TRP A 166 8.94 -14.85 -4.83
N ILE A 167 9.79 -14.93 -3.80
CA ILE A 167 11.25 -15.08 -3.97
C ILE A 167 11.73 -16.53 -3.83
N THR A 168 10.81 -17.49 -3.63
CA THR A 168 11.16 -18.90 -3.48
C THR A 168 10.93 -19.65 -4.79
N PRO A 169 11.90 -20.45 -5.29
CA PRO A 169 11.69 -21.26 -6.48
C PRO A 169 10.51 -22.22 -6.34
N SER A 170 9.79 -22.45 -7.43
CA SER A 170 8.80 -23.52 -7.50
C SER A 170 9.50 -24.87 -7.37
N LYS A 171 8.83 -25.84 -6.73
CA LYS A 171 9.37 -27.20 -6.65
C LYS A 171 9.37 -27.79 -8.07
N THR A 172 10.56 -28.12 -8.56
CA THR A 172 10.78 -28.80 -9.85
C THR A 172 10.36 -30.25 -9.80
#